data_AF-A0A915N780-F1
#
_entry.id   AF-A0A915N780-F1
#
_cell.length_a   1.000
_cell.length_b   1.000
_cell.length_c   1.000
_cell.angle_alpha   90.00
_cell.angle_beta   90.00
_cell.angle_gamma   90.00
#
_symmetry.space_group_name_H-M   'P 1'
#
loop_
_entity.id
_entity.type
_entity.pdbx_description
1 polymer ?
#
loop_
_entity_poly.entity_id
_entity_poly.type
_entity_poly.pdbx_seq_one_letter_code
_entity_poly.pdbx_strand_id
1 'polypeptide(L)'
;METKQFPNFYAYYNYLASLIQQQTWEAAQKYAVLISCNDSHADLKFLQIPSPEKRYYDRSVTKWPVFGNLVLMHLNVLNNLSEKNWHSAFIHQTNMLKIFNQEILQKEKDANWFCPILYILCSDLRLVAKIADKQGCTLWSRSDTQTSTFYEEAASPIMESYRICVAESIDHVGDLYQRFSMADKITYKYFLGRKAINKRLILMYLIPVKMFLGHMPTQQLLLNYNLQQFSDVVTSVKDGNLRELNAALHKHQHFFIKCGIFLMLEKLKGTTYRNLFKKIALILNTHLIKLEAFLAILHFLGTDIDADELACILANLIAQKKIKGYISHQKQTLQRVKAFPARTTTIANKTPLFSRSTFNLFNNPTLTTTGKPAFTGKPGCQVDIVLLIDMSGGAVDKREHYLALASDLVRQLDIGVYSAQVALVRYSGRGRTDTVFRLKNRHNQTSLINELSQIQALGGTTRTKEAMLHAKREFEKKFGGREKADKIMIVFTDGYSQDDPSDIAADFRKEKIHIYAVAVEDEELKPNEEQLKVIASDPQSVVIGTAQFTNLKQKVAQARCRQ
;
A
#
# COMPACT_ATOMS: atom_id res chain seq x y z
N MET A 1 9.25 32.78 19.58
CA MET A 1 8.18 32.65 20.59
C MET A 1 8.87 32.69 21.93
N GLU A 2 8.40 33.54 22.85
CA GLU A 2 8.94 33.62 24.21
C GLU A 2 9.12 32.22 24.79
N THR A 3 10.32 31.90 25.26
CA THR A 3 10.61 30.69 26.02
C THR A 3 9.80 30.75 27.31
N LYS A 4 8.56 30.25 27.27
CA LYS A 4 7.73 30.10 28.47
C LYS A 4 8.48 29.15 29.40
N GLN A 5 9.13 29.71 30.41
CA GLN A 5 9.71 28.94 31.49
C GLN A 5 8.56 28.41 32.34
N PHE A 6 8.33 27.10 32.27
CA PHE A 6 7.38 26.45 33.18
C PHE A 6 8.08 26.26 34.53
N PRO A 7 7.48 26.71 35.65
CA PRO A 7 8.10 26.63 36.96
C PRO A 7 8.20 25.19 37.50
N ASN A 8 7.34 24.29 37.02
CA ASN A 8 7.33 22.87 37.39
C ASN A 8 6.52 22.05 36.38
N PHE A 9 6.56 20.71 36.55
CA PHE A 9 5.79 19.77 35.72
C PHE A 9 4.28 20.06 35.70
N TYR A 10 3.67 20.46 36.82
CA TYR A 10 2.23 20.71 36.87
C TYR A 10 1.82 21.91 36.02
N ALA A 11 2.61 22.98 36.02
CA ALA A 11 2.37 24.14 35.17
C ALA A 11 2.48 23.78 33.68
N TYR A 12 3.47 22.93 33.33
CA TYR A 12 3.64 22.39 31.97
C TYR A 12 2.46 21.50 31.57
N TYR A 13 2.08 20.53 32.40
CA TYR A 13 0.99 19.59 32.13
C TYR A 13 -0.37 20.30 32.00
N ASN A 14 -0.68 21.21 32.92
CA ASN A 14 -1.93 21.97 32.89
C ASN A 14 -2.03 22.86 31.64
N TYR A 15 -0.91 23.43 31.19
CA TYR A 15 -0.87 24.20 29.96
C TYR A 15 -1.14 23.31 28.74
N LEU A 16 -0.49 22.14 28.65
CA LEU A 16 -0.76 21.16 27.59
C LEU A 16 -2.22 20.71 27.58
N ALA A 17 -2.80 20.41 28.75
CA ALA A 17 -4.21 20.06 28.88
C ALA A 17 -5.13 21.19 28.39
N SER A 18 -4.81 22.45 28.72
CA SER A 18 -5.59 23.61 28.26
C SER A 18 -5.55 23.80 26.74
N LEU A 19 -4.47 23.39 26.07
CA LEU A 19 -4.33 23.44 24.61
C LEU A 19 -5.19 22.36 23.94
N ILE A 20 -5.16 21.13 24.45
CA ILE A 20 -5.96 20.02 23.90
C ILE A 20 -7.46 20.28 24.04
N GLN A 21 -7.89 20.94 25.11
CA GLN A 21 -9.31 21.30 25.29
C GLN A 21 -9.86 22.21 24.19
N GLN A 22 -9.02 23.04 23.57
CA GLN A 22 -9.43 23.98 22.52
C GLN A 22 -9.76 23.28 21.20
N GLN A 23 -9.15 22.13 20.90
CA GLN A 23 -9.35 21.37 19.65
C GLN A 23 -9.19 22.23 18.38
N THR A 24 -8.33 23.24 18.43
CA THR A 24 -7.99 24.08 17.28
C THR A 24 -6.63 23.68 16.74
N TRP A 25 -6.42 23.97 15.45
CA TRP A 25 -5.13 23.72 14.79
C TRP A 25 -4.00 24.51 15.47
N GLU A 26 -4.23 25.76 15.84
CA GLU A 26 -3.25 26.64 16.50
C GLU A 26 -2.86 26.11 17.89
N ALA A 27 -3.83 25.60 18.65
CA ALA A 27 -3.55 25.00 19.95
C ALA A 27 -2.77 23.69 19.81
N ALA A 28 -3.11 22.86 18.82
CA ALA A 28 -2.40 21.64 18.51
C ALA A 28 -0.95 21.90 18.05
N GLN A 29 -0.70 22.98 17.31
CA GLN A 29 0.67 23.38 16.96
C GLN A 29 1.49 23.73 18.20
N LYS A 30 0.92 24.50 19.13
CA LYS A 30 1.59 24.84 20.40
C LYS A 30 1.84 23.59 21.25
N TYR A 31 0.88 22.67 21.30
CA TYR A 31 1.03 21.37 21.97
C TYR A 31 2.14 20.55 21.33
N ALA A 32 2.17 20.47 19.99
CA ALA A 32 3.13 19.69 19.24
C ALA A 32 4.57 20.18 19.48
N VAL A 33 4.79 21.50 19.55
CA VAL A 33 6.11 22.06 19.92
C VAL A 33 6.54 21.58 21.32
N LEU A 34 5.62 21.58 22.28
CA LEU A 34 5.88 21.21 23.68
C LEU A 34 5.93 19.71 23.95
N ILE A 35 5.68 18.87 22.95
CA ILE A 35 5.90 17.42 23.02
C ILE A 35 7.03 16.98 22.07
N SER A 36 7.78 17.95 21.52
CA SER A 36 8.87 17.66 20.59
C SER A 36 10.19 17.38 21.31
N CYS A 37 10.94 16.38 20.85
CA CYS A 37 12.30 16.12 21.30
C CYS A 37 13.32 17.15 20.77
N ASN A 38 12.94 18.02 19.83
CA ASN A 38 13.83 18.96 19.15
C ASN A 38 13.58 20.43 19.54
N ASP A 39 12.79 20.67 20.57
CA ASP A 39 12.48 22.00 21.07
C ASP A 39 13.20 22.29 22.40
N SER A 40 13.44 23.56 22.69
CA SER A 40 14.14 24.02 23.91
C SER A 40 13.55 23.52 25.24
N HIS A 41 12.25 23.17 25.30
CA HIS A 41 11.68 22.60 26.53
C HIS A 41 12.23 21.20 26.85
N ALA A 42 12.74 20.46 25.86
CA ALA A 42 13.29 19.11 26.06
C ALA A 42 14.50 19.11 27.02
N ASP A 43 15.19 20.25 27.13
CA ASP A 43 16.35 20.45 28.01
C ASP A 43 15.98 20.78 29.47
N LEU A 44 14.69 20.95 29.78
CA LEU A 44 14.24 21.25 31.14
C LEU A 44 14.43 20.04 32.06
N LYS A 45 15.34 20.16 33.03
CA LYS A 45 15.70 19.07 33.96
C LYS A 45 14.52 18.44 34.69
N PHE A 46 13.48 19.21 35.02
CA PHE A 46 12.30 18.68 35.70
C PHE A 46 11.40 17.83 34.78
N LEU A 47 11.67 17.74 33.47
CA LEU A 47 10.98 16.85 32.53
C LEU A 47 11.77 15.54 32.28
N GLN A 48 13.06 15.50 32.64
CA GLN A 48 13.94 14.34 32.50
C GLN A 48 13.93 13.54 33.82
N ILE A 49 12.79 12.90 34.11
CA ILE A 49 12.56 12.18 35.37
C ILE A 49 12.42 10.67 35.09
N PRO A 50 13.06 9.78 35.86
CA PRO A 50 12.88 8.34 35.72
C PRO A 50 11.50 7.90 36.25
N SER A 51 10.85 6.99 35.51
CA SER A 51 9.55 6.40 35.88
C SER A 51 8.47 7.44 36.24
N PRO A 52 8.13 8.36 35.32
CA PRO A 52 7.14 9.41 35.54
C PRO A 52 5.76 8.84 35.92
N GLU A 53 5.44 7.60 35.55
CA GLU A 53 4.18 6.93 35.90
C GLU A 53 4.02 6.73 37.40
N LYS A 54 5.11 6.44 38.12
CA LYS A 54 5.07 6.26 39.59
C LYS A 54 4.88 7.59 40.31
N ARG A 55 5.37 8.68 39.72
CA ARG A 55 5.38 10.01 40.33
C ARG A 55 4.10 10.79 40.03
N TYR A 56 3.43 10.49 38.93
CA TYR A 56 2.30 11.26 38.41
C TYR A 56 1.05 10.41 38.09
N TYR A 57 0.93 9.24 38.72
CA TYR A 57 -0.08 8.17 38.51
C TYR A 57 -1.56 8.62 38.51
N ASP A 58 -1.89 9.77 39.10
CA ASP A 58 -3.25 10.06 39.56
C ASP A 58 -3.92 11.31 38.95
N ARG A 59 -3.89 11.50 37.62
CA ARG A 59 -4.65 12.61 36.99
C ARG A 59 -5.38 12.23 35.71
N SER A 60 -6.27 11.25 35.83
CA SER A 60 -7.34 10.96 34.89
C SER A 60 -8.55 11.87 35.10
N VAL A 61 -8.44 13.17 34.83
CA VAL A 61 -9.64 14.02 34.63
C VAL A 61 -9.39 15.02 33.52
N THR A 62 -9.21 14.50 32.31
CA THR A 62 -9.37 15.28 31.08
C THR A 62 -10.24 14.49 30.13
N LYS A 63 -11.10 15.17 29.38
CA LYS A 63 -11.91 14.62 28.27
C LYS A 63 -11.10 13.74 27.31
N TRP A 64 -9.77 13.87 27.30
CA TRP A 64 -8.85 13.14 26.45
C TRP A 64 -7.72 12.45 27.24
N PRO A 65 -7.96 11.28 27.87
CA PRO A 65 -6.97 10.58 28.70
C PRO A 65 -5.71 10.16 27.91
N VAL A 66 -5.85 9.95 26.60
CA VAL A 66 -4.78 9.56 25.69
C VAL A 66 -3.64 10.57 25.68
N PHE A 67 -3.93 11.87 25.67
CA PHE A 67 -2.89 12.91 25.66
C PHE A 67 -2.12 12.98 26.98
N GLY A 68 -2.72 12.57 28.10
CA GLY A 68 -2.01 12.41 29.38
C GLY A 68 -0.95 11.33 29.29
N ASN A 69 -1.31 10.18 28.72
CA ASN A 69 -0.37 9.08 28.48
C ASN A 69 0.76 9.48 27.52
N LEU A 70 0.45 10.23 26.45
CA LEU A 70 1.46 10.74 25.53
C LEU A 70 2.48 11.64 26.25
N VAL A 71 2.03 12.50 27.17
CA VAL A 71 2.95 13.35 27.94
C VAL A 71 3.85 12.51 28.83
N LEU A 72 3.32 11.51 29.55
CA LEU A 72 4.14 10.62 30.39
C LEU A 72 5.18 9.86 29.56
N MET A 73 4.79 9.37 28.39
CA MET A 73 5.72 8.70 27.48
C MET A 73 6.76 9.66 26.91
N HIS A 74 6.40 10.90 26.62
CA HIS A 74 7.36 11.94 26.22
C HIS A 74 8.43 12.17 27.31
N LEU A 75 8.02 12.23 28.59
CA LEU A 75 9.00 12.33 29.69
C LEU A 75 9.95 11.13 29.73
N ASN A 76 9.45 9.92 29.47
CA ASN A 76 10.32 8.74 29.35
C ASN A 76 11.30 8.87 28.18
N VAL A 77 10.85 9.39 27.03
CA VAL A 77 11.73 9.65 25.88
C VAL A 77 12.82 10.64 26.28
N LEU A 78 12.46 11.78 26.88
CA LEU A 78 13.42 12.79 27.33
C LEU A 78 14.41 12.24 28.37
N ASN A 79 13.95 11.49 29.36
CA ASN A 79 14.82 10.86 30.36
C ASN A 79 15.81 9.90 29.70
N ASN A 80 15.32 8.98 28.86
CA ASN A 80 16.17 8.01 28.17
C ASN A 80 17.15 8.69 27.20
N LEU A 81 16.77 9.78 26.52
CA LEU A 81 17.69 10.57 25.69
C LEU A 81 18.78 11.24 26.53
N SER A 82 18.44 11.78 27.71
CA SER A 82 19.41 12.37 28.63
C SER A 82 20.41 11.34 29.18
N GLU A 83 19.95 10.11 29.42
CA GLU A 83 20.76 8.97 29.87
C GLU A 83 21.51 8.26 28.71
N LYS A 84 21.35 8.72 27.47
CA LYS A 84 21.90 8.10 26.25
C LYS A 84 21.40 6.66 26.00
N ASN A 85 20.23 6.31 26.54
CA ASN A 85 19.54 5.06 26.26
C ASN A 85 18.66 5.20 25.00
N TRP A 86 19.30 5.14 23.84
CA TRP A 86 18.66 5.38 22.54
C TRP A 86 17.61 4.32 22.18
N HIS A 87 17.83 3.07 22.61
CA HIS A 87 16.92 1.96 22.33
C HIS A 87 15.58 2.13 23.05
N SER A 88 15.62 2.40 24.36
CA SER A 88 14.40 2.66 25.14
C SER A 88 13.71 3.95 24.68
N ALA A 89 14.46 5.02 24.37
CA ALA A 89 13.89 6.24 23.80
C ALA A 89 13.11 5.96 22.50
N PHE A 90 13.69 5.16 21.59
CA PHE A 90 13.04 4.77 20.35
C PHE A 90 11.76 3.95 20.58
N ILE A 91 11.78 3.01 21.53
CA ILE A 91 10.60 2.20 21.89
C ILE A 91 9.47 3.09 22.43
N HIS A 92 9.77 3.99 23.36
CA HIS A 92 8.77 4.90 23.91
C HIS A 92 8.18 5.82 22.83
N GLN A 93 9.02 6.40 21.96
CA GLN A 93 8.57 7.24 20.85
C GLN A 93 7.73 6.47 19.83
N THR A 94 8.10 5.22 19.53
CA THR A 94 7.33 4.31 18.67
C THR A 94 5.95 4.02 19.26
N ASN A 95 5.89 3.76 20.57
CA ASN A 95 4.65 3.48 21.26
C ASN A 95 3.74 4.72 21.33
N MET A 96 4.30 5.93 21.47
CA MET A 96 3.53 7.18 21.38
C MET A 96 2.80 7.28 20.04
N LEU A 97 3.48 7.00 18.94
CA LEU A 97 2.87 7.04 17.61
C LEU A 97 1.81 5.94 17.44
N LYS A 98 2.04 4.73 17.96
CA LYS A 98 1.06 3.63 17.93
C LYS A 98 -0.22 3.95 18.70
N ILE A 99 -0.09 4.48 19.93
CA ILE A 99 -1.23 4.89 20.75
C ILE A 99 -1.98 6.03 20.07
N PHE A 100 -1.26 7.03 19.54
CA PHE A 100 -1.89 8.13 18.80
C PHE A 100 -2.68 7.61 17.60
N ASN A 101 -2.13 6.64 16.85
CA ASN A 101 -2.82 6.04 15.72
C ASN A 101 -4.11 5.32 16.15
N GLN A 102 -4.05 4.50 17.20
CA GLN A 102 -5.18 3.68 17.66
C GLN A 102 -6.29 4.49 18.33
N GLU A 103 -5.91 5.49 19.13
CA GLU A 103 -6.82 6.17 20.03
C GLU A 103 -7.30 7.53 19.51
N ILE A 104 -6.49 8.21 18.68
CA ILE A 104 -6.88 9.48 18.07
C ILE A 104 -7.21 9.25 16.60
N LEU A 105 -6.22 8.80 15.81
CA LEU A 105 -6.31 8.82 14.35
C LEU A 105 -7.39 7.88 13.80
N GLN A 106 -7.64 6.73 14.44
CA GLN A 106 -8.69 5.78 14.02
C GLN A 106 -10.08 6.10 14.58
N LYS A 107 -10.18 6.81 15.71
CA LYS A 107 -11.44 7.09 16.41
C LYS A 107 -12.04 8.45 16.01
N GLU A 108 -11.20 9.46 15.83
CA GLU A 108 -11.61 10.84 15.54
C GLU A 108 -11.56 11.14 14.03
N LYS A 109 -12.45 10.49 13.28
CA LYS A 109 -12.45 10.48 11.80
C LYS A 109 -12.86 11.81 11.15
N ASP A 110 -13.67 12.60 11.84
CA ASP A 110 -14.23 13.85 11.33
C ASP A 110 -13.43 15.10 11.74
N ALA A 111 -12.30 14.91 12.45
CA ALA A 111 -11.48 15.98 12.98
C ALA A 111 -10.04 15.91 12.43
N ASN A 112 -9.42 17.07 12.20
CA ASN A 112 -8.04 17.16 11.71
C ASN A 112 -7.16 18.13 12.52
N TRP A 113 -7.70 18.71 13.59
CA TRP A 113 -7.00 19.69 14.42
C TRP A 113 -5.73 19.11 15.04
N PHE A 114 -5.68 17.78 15.28
CA PHE A 114 -4.54 17.07 15.88
C PHE A 114 -3.42 16.70 14.91
N CYS A 115 -3.57 16.94 13.59
CA CYS A 115 -2.53 16.63 12.60
C CYS A 115 -1.15 17.28 12.85
N PRO A 116 -1.04 18.50 13.42
CA PRO A 116 0.27 19.04 13.82
C PRO A 116 1.00 18.15 14.83
N ILE A 117 0.25 17.52 15.75
CA ILE A 117 0.79 16.61 16.76
C ILE A 117 1.32 15.34 16.08
N LEU A 118 0.51 14.73 15.20
CA LEU A 118 0.91 13.57 14.40
C LEU A 118 2.22 13.81 13.65
N TYR A 119 2.34 14.98 13.02
CA TYR A 119 3.54 15.35 12.29
C TYR A 119 4.80 15.38 13.17
N ILE A 120 4.70 15.99 14.36
CA ILE A 120 5.82 16.02 15.30
C ILE A 120 6.17 14.60 15.77
N LEU A 121 5.18 13.77 16.12
CA LEU A 121 5.45 12.39 16.55
C LEU A 121 6.22 11.59 15.47
N CYS A 122 5.82 11.70 14.20
CA CYS A 122 6.53 11.09 13.07
C CYS A 122 7.91 11.72 12.83
N SER A 123 8.05 13.03 13.03
CA SER A 123 9.33 13.73 12.86
C SER A 123 10.33 13.32 13.94
N ASP A 124 9.89 13.24 15.19
CA ASP A 124 10.72 12.90 16.33
C ASP A 124 11.08 11.43 16.35
N LEU A 125 10.19 10.53 15.89
CA LEU A 125 10.55 9.13 15.72
C LEU A 125 11.73 8.96 14.75
N ARG A 126 11.72 9.71 13.63
CA ARG A 126 12.86 9.73 12.69
C ARG A 126 14.10 10.36 13.29
N LEU A 127 13.94 11.40 14.11
CA LEU A 127 15.06 12.05 14.78
C LEU A 127 15.73 11.11 15.78
N VAL A 128 14.96 10.50 16.68
CA VAL A 128 15.44 9.53 17.67
C VAL A 128 16.10 8.34 17.00
N ALA A 129 15.48 7.80 15.94
CA ALA A 129 16.05 6.73 15.13
C ALA A 129 17.41 7.11 14.52
N LYS A 130 17.50 8.30 13.91
CA LYS A 130 18.73 8.81 13.31
C LYS A 130 19.82 9.05 14.36
N ILE A 131 19.45 9.50 15.57
CA ILE A 131 20.40 9.65 16.68
C ILE A 131 20.92 8.27 17.09
N ALA A 132 20.04 7.28 17.27
CA ALA A 132 20.43 5.91 17.63
C ALA A 132 21.40 5.30 16.60
N ASP A 133 21.08 5.39 15.31
CA ASP A 133 21.91 4.84 14.24
C ASP A 133 23.28 5.54 14.17
N LYS A 134 23.32 6.87 14.34
CA LYS A 134 24.57 7.63 14.36
C LYS A 134 25.50 7.26 15.52
N GLN A 135 24.94 6.80 16.64
CA GLN A 135 25.70 6.37 17.81
C GLN A 135 26.16 4.90 17.69
N GLY A 136 25.95 4.27 16.53
CA GLY A 136 26.36 2.89 16.28
C GLY A 136 25.47 1.85 16.97
N CYS A 137 24.28 2.24 17.44
CA CYS A 137 23.31 1.27 17.95
C CYS A 137 22.66 0.53 16.78
N THR A 138 22.68 -0.80 16.82
CA THR A 138 21.94 -1.65 15.87
C THR A 138 20.77 -2.34 16.59
N LEU A 139 19.63 -2.49 15.93
CA LEU A 139 18.63 -3.46 16.39
C LEU A 139 19.16 -4.88 16.21
N TRP A 140 18.68 -5.81 17.04
CA TRP A 140 19.02 -7.23 17.04
C TRP A 140 19.21 -7.82 15.63
N SER A 141 20.28 -8.58 15.46
CA SER A 141 20.63 -9.29 14.22
C SER A 141 19.52 -10.27 13.82
N ARG A 142 18.84 -10.03 12.69
CA ARG A 142 17.99 -11.05 12.05
C ARG A 142 18.91 -11.89 11.18
N SER A 143 19.53 -12.91 11.77
CA SER A 143 20.57 -13.78 11.18
C SER A 143 21.90 -13.08 10.88
N ASP A 144 23.00 -13.84 10.88
CA ASP A 144 24.42 -13.41 10.88
C ASP A 144 24.88 -12.49 9.72
N THR A 145 23.98 -11.90 8.93
CA THR A 145 24.32 -11.04 7.79
C THR A 145 23.49 -9.76 7.60
N GLN A 146 22.42 -9.49 8.36
CA GLN A 146 21.66 -8.22 8.24
C GLN A 146 21.20 -7.62 9.59
N THR A 147 21.79 -6.49 9.96
CA THR A 147 21.34 -5.62 11.06
C THR A 147 20.35 -4.58 10.53
N SER A 148 19.11 -4.59 11.02
CA SER A 148 18.10 -3.56 10.71
C SER A 148 18.44 -2.27 11.45
N THR A 149 18.39 -1.13 10.77
CA THR A 149 18.62 0.20 11.38
C THR A 149 17.38 0.67 12.14
N PHE A 150 17.56 1.52 13.15
CA PHE A 150 16.43 2.17 13.81
C PHE A 150 15.61 3.01 12.82
N TYR A 151 16.28 3.62 11.82
CA TYR A 151 15.61 4.42 10.79
C TYR A 151 14.72 3.57 9.87
N GLU A 152 15.10 2.35 9.56
CA GLU A 152 14.26 1.39 8.82
C GLU A 152 13.06 0.93 9.66
N GLU A 153 13.27 0.58 10.94
CA GLU A 153 12.18 0.18 11.83
C GLU A 153 11.18 1.32 12.11
N ALA A 154 11.63 2.58 12.08
CA ALA A 154 10.77 3.75 12.20
C ALA A 154 9.73 3.83 11.06
N ALA A 155 10.01 3.23 9.90
CA ALA A 155 9.14 3.30 8.73
C ALA A 155 7.79 2.62 8.97
N SER A 156 7.76 1.47 9.65
CA SER A 156 6.53 0.70 9.90
C SER A 156 5.43 1.49 10.64
N PRO A 157 5.67 2.07 11.84
CA PRO A 157 4.64 2.84 12.55
C PRO A 157 4.26 4.15 11.85
N ILE A 158 5.19 4.79 11.12
CA ILE A 158 4.89 5.98 10.30
C ILE A 158 4.01 5.59 9.10
N MET A 159 4.30 4.45 8.46
CA MET A 159 3.49 3.91 7.37
C MET A 159 2.09 3.51 7.83
N GLU A 160 1.93 3.12 9.08
CA GLU A 160 0.63 2.87 9.68
C GLU A 160 -0.20 4.15 9.85
N SER A 161 0.41 5.20 10.42
CA SER A 161 -0.23 6.53 10.48
C SER A 161 -0.65 6.99 9.09
N TYR A 162 0.23 6.78 8.12
CA TYR A 162 0.02 7.09 6.72
C TYR A 162 -1.19 6.32 6.16
N ARG A 163 -1.29 5.00 6.40
CA ARG A 163 -2.39 4.16 5.90
C ARG A 163 -3.75 4.62 6.43
N ILE A 164 -3.83 4.93 7.72
CA ILE A 164 -5.06 5.40 8.36
C ILE A 164 -5.53 6.73 7.75
N CYS A 165 -4.63 7.71 7.62
CA CYS A 165 -4.97 9.02 7.04
C CYS A 165 -5.50 8.96 5.61
N VAL A 166 -5.10 7.96 4.82
CA VAL A 166 -5.46 7.85 3.39
C VAL A 166 -6.72 7.05 3.17
N ALA A 167 -6.93 5.98 3.93
CA ALA A 167 -8.14 5.14 3.87
C ALA A 167 -9.43 6.00 3.99
N GLU A 168 -9.38 7.07 4.77
CA GLU A 168 -10.54 7.93 5.08
C GLU A 168 -10.77 9.10 4.09
N SER A 169 -9.93 9.26 3.06
CA SER A 169 -10.12 10.31 2.03
C SER A 169 -10.74 9.81 0.73
N ILE A 170 -11.13 8.53 0.70
CA ILE A 170 -11.64 7.85 -0.49
C ILE A 170 -13.08 8.26 -0.80
N ASP A 171 -13.84 8.76 0.19
CA ASP A 171 -15.27 9.04 0.02
C ASP A 171 -15.58 10.43 -0.57
N HIS A 172 -14.63 11.39 -0.58
CA HIS A 172 -14.94 12.79 -0.93
C HIS A 172 -13.97 13.53 -1.87
N VAL A 173 -12.98 12.86 -2.48
CA VAL A 173 -12.11 13.53 -3.47
C VAL A 173 -12.04 12.70 -4.75
N GLY A 174 -12.56 13.28 -5.84
CA GLY A 174 -12.82 12.59 -7.10
C GLY A 174 -11.61 11.90 -7.74
N ASP A 175 -11.89 11.25 -8.88
CA ASP A 175 -11.09 10.29 -9.67
C ASP A 175 -9.58 10.62 -9.87
N LEU A 176 -9.17 11.86 -9.60
CA LEU A 176 -7.79 12.35 -9.60
C LEU A 176 -7.00 11.93 -8.33
N TYR A 177 -7.65 11.88 -7.16
CA TYR A 177 -7.02 11.55 -5.87
C TYR A 177 -6.62 10.08 -5.78
N GLN A 178 -7.35 9.20 -6.47
CA GLN A 178 -7.07 7.77 -6.51
C GLN A 178 -5.80 7.41 -7.28
N ARG A 179 -5.35 8.28 -8.20
CA ARG A 179 -4.24 8.03 -9.13
C ARG A 179 -2.87 8.47 -8.62
N PHE A 180 -2.81 9.13 -7.48
CA PHE A 180 -1.56 9.50 -6.82
C PHE A 180 -0.88 8.27 -6.21
N SER A 181 0.46 8.29 -6.14
CA SER A 181 1.15 7.35 -5.25
C SER A 181 0.69 7.61 -3.82
N MET A 182 0.82 6.62 -2.93
CA MET A 182 0.52 6.83 -1.51
C MET A 182 1.23 8.12 -1.00
N ALA A 183 2.55 8.22 -1.12
CA ALA A 183 3.31 9.39 -0.65
C ALA A 183 2.76 10.75 -1.14
N ASP A 184 2.26 10.81 -2.37
CA ASP A 184 1.68 12.03 -2.97
C ASP A 184 0.31 12.40 -2.38
N LYS A 185 -0.52 11.42 -2.01
CA LYS A 185 -1.85 11.66 -1.40
C LYS A 185 -1.74 12.35 -0.04
N ILE A 186 -0.78 11.92 0.79
CA ILE A 186 -0.55 12.54 2.10
C ILE A 186 0.13 13.88 1.96
N THR A 187 1.10 14.02 1.05
CA THR A 187 1.70 15.33 0.76
C THR A 187 0.60 16.32 0.39
N TYR A 188 -0.30 15.94 -0.52
CA TYR A 188 -1.46 16.76 -0.91
C TYR A 188 -2.38 17.11 0.28
N LYS A 189 -2.78 16.13 1.12
CA LYS A 189 -3.70 16.31 2.25
C LYS A 189 -3.07 17.10 3.42
N TYR A 190 -1.81 16.81 3.77
CA TYR A 190 -1.03 17.51 4.80
C TYR A 190 -0.87 19.00 4.46
N PHE A 191 -0.69 19.33 3.18
CA PHE A 191 -0.52 20.70 2.76
C PHE A 191 -1.82 21.47 2.48
N LEU A 192 -2.93 20.78 2.16
CA LEU A 192 -4.26 21.39 2.03
C LEU A 192 -4.82 21.90 3.36
N GLY A 193 -4.48 21.25 4.49
CA GLY A 193 -4.85 21.70 5.84
C GLY A 193 -4.09 22.97 6.30
N ARG A 194 -3.02 23.36 5.61
CA ARG A 194 -2.36 24.65 5.86
C ARG A 194 -3.08 25.76 5.09
N LYS A 195 -3.60 26.76 5.80
CA LYS A 195 -3.64 28.12 5.24
C LYS A 195 -2.21 28.52 4.86
N ALA A 196 -1.94 28.49 3.55
CA ALA A 196 -0.98 29.32 2.83
C ALA A 196 0.51 29.41 3.24
N ILE A 197 1.08 28.58 4.13
CA ILE A 197 2.49 28.79 4.53
C ILE A 197 3.54 28.15 3.59
N ASN A 198 3.24 27.12 2.80
CA ASN A 198 4.26 26.49 1.92
C ASN A 198 3.74 26.11 0.52
N LYS A 199 2.92 26.96 -0.10
CA LYS A 199 2.40 26.77 -1.47
C LYS A 199 3.49 26.39 -2.48
N ARG A 200 4.70 26.93 -2.30
CA ARG A 200 5.89 26.58 -3.09
C ARG A 200 6.26 25.09 -3.02
N LEU A 201 6.29 24.50 -1.82
CA LEU A 201 6.63 23.08 -1.66
C LEU A 201 5.56 22.17 -2.26
N ILE A 202 4.27 22.52 -2.11
CA ILE A 202 3.17 21.78 -2.74
C ILE A 202 3.36 21.76 -4.25
N LEU A 203 3.59 22.94 -4.84
CA LEU A 203 3.74 23.09 -6.28
C LEU A 203 4.97 22.37 -6.81
N MET A 204 6.05 22.27 -6.03
CA MET A 204 7.26 21.53 -6.39
C MET A 204 6.98 20.05 -6.72
N TYR A 205 6.02 19.42 -6.04
CA TYR A 205 5.60 18.03 -6.31
C TYR A 205 4.38 17.94 -7.24
N LEU A 206 3.45 18.88 -7.14
CA LEU A 206 2.22 18.88 -7.95
C LEU A 206 2.50 19.18 -9.43
N ILE A 207 3.48 20.04 -9.73
CA ILE A 207 3.84 20.41 -11.10
C ILE A 207 4.27 19.19 -11.94
N PRO A 208 5.28 18.38 -11.53
CA PRO A 208 5.65 17.15 -12.24
C PRO A 208 4.45 16.23 -12.53
N VAL A 209 3.56 16.04 -11.54
CA VAL A 209 2.40 15.16 -11.68
C VAL A 209 1.41 15.72 -12.70
N LYS A 210 1.09 17.01 -12.63
CA LYS A 210 0.20 17.66 -13.61
C LYS A 210 0.80 17.62 -15.02
N MET A 211 2.12 17.81 -15.15
CA MET A 211 2.82 17.72 -16.43
C MET A 211 2.75 16.31 -17.03
N PHE A 212 2.85 15.26 -16.19
CA PHE A 212 2.69 13.87 -16.63
C PHE A 212 1.28 13.60 -17.17
N LEU A 213 0.26 14.22 -16.57
CA LEU A 213 -1.12 14.18 -17.05
C LEU A 213 -1.35 15.08 -18.29
N GLY A 214 -0.33 15.82 -18.74
CA GLY A 214 -0.38 16.70 -19.91
C GLY A 214 -0.82 18.13 -19.61
N HIS A 215 -0.97 18.51 -18.35
CA HIS A 215 -1.24 19.89 -17.92
C HIS A 215 0.06 20.60 -17.57
N MET A 216 0.39 21.62 -18.35
CA MET A 216 1.62 22.39 -18.15
C MET A 216 1.33 23.65 -17.33
N PRO A 217 2.17 24.00 -16.35
CA PRO A 217 2.00 25.24 -15.59
C PRO A 217 2.19 26.48 -16.46
N THR A 218 1.62 27.60 -16.02
CA THR A 218 1.86 28.92 -16.61
C THR A 218 3.16 29.51 -16.09
N GLN A 219 3.82 30.35 -16.89
CA GLN A 219 5.08 31.00 -16.48
C GLN A 219 4.87 31.90 -15.25
N GLN A 220 3.72 32.57 -15.18
CA GLN A 220 3.33 33.39 -14.03
C GLN A 220 3.20 32.57 -12.73
N LEU A 221 2.67 31.35 -12.80
CA LEU A 221 2.62 30.46 -11.63
C LEU A 221 4.04 30.13 -11.13
N LEU A 222 4.96 29.84 -12.03
CA LEU A 222 6.35 29.52 -11.66
C LEU A 222 7.08 30.73 -11.05
N LEU A 223 6.79 31.94 -11.53
CA LEU A 223 7.35 33.18 -11.01
C LEU A 223 6.83 33.45 -9.59
N ASN A 224 5.51 33.41 -9.41
CA ASN A 224 4.85 33.71 -8.14
C ASN A 224 5.30 32.82 -6.97
N TYR A 225 5.83 31.63 -7.26
CA TYR A 225 6.28 30.68 -6.24
C TYR A 225 7.78 30.34 -6.31
N ASN A 226 8.59 31.09 -7.07
CA ASN A 226 10.03 30.88 -7.21
C ASN A 226 10.39 29.42 -7.60
N LEU A 227 9.81 28.97 -8.71
CA LEU A 227 9.96 27.65 -9.32
C LEU A 227 10.45 27.75 -10.78
N GLN A 228 11.30 28.74 -11.07
CA GLN A 228 11.82 29.00 -12.42
C GLN A 228 12.64 27.83 -12.99
N GLN A 229 13.15 26.94 -12.15
CA GLN A 229 13.85 25.72 -12.57
C GLN A 229 12.98 24.83 -13.47
N PHE A 230 11.64 24.92 -13.34
CA PHE A 230 10.70 24.19 -14.20
C PHE A 230 10.43 24.89 -15.54
N SER A 231 10.83 26.15 -15.73
CA SER A 231 10.48 26.94 -16.91
C SER A 231 10.97 26.27 -18.20
N ASP A 232 12.27 25.98 -18.27
CA ASP A 232 12.90 25.35 -19.43
C ASP A 232 12.32 23.95 -19.70
N VAL A 233 12.03 23.19 -18.64
CA VAL A 233 11.39 21.86 -18.75
C VAL A 233 9.99 21.99 -19.37
N VAL A 234 9.23 23.00 -18.94
CA VAL A 234 7.86 23.24 -19.40
C VAL A 234 7.81 23.68 -20.85
N THR A 235 8.72 24.56 -21.27
CA THR A 235 8.82 25.00 -22.68
C THR A 235 9.21 23.84 -23.57
N SER A 236 10.27 23.09 -23.24
CA SER A 236 10.73 21.97 -24.06
C SER A 236 9.66 20.88 -24.23
N VAL A 237 8.90 20.56 -23.17
CA VAL A 237 7.80 19.57 -23.27
C VAL A 237 6.63 20.09 -24.09
N LYS A 238 6.28 21.39 -23.97
CA LYS A 238 5.25 22.02 -24.82
C LYS A 238 5.67 22.00 -26.28
N ASP A 239 6.95 22.27 -26.53
CA ASP A 239 7.46 22.41 -27.88
C ASP A 239 7.71 21.08 -28.57
N GLY A 240 7.89 20.01 -27.78
CA GLY A 240 8.23 18.70 -28.31
C GLY A 240 9.74 18.57 -28.59
N ASN A 241 10.56 19.44 -28.02
CA ASN A 241 12.02 19.43 -28.22
C ASN A 241 12.69 18.57 -27.14
N LEU A 242 13.07 17.35 -27.52
CA LEU A 242 13.68 16.39 -26.59
C LEU A 242 15.10 16.80 -26.17
N ARG A 243 15.87 17.38 -27.09
CA ARG A 243 17.24 17.82 -26.83
C ARG A 243 17.27 18.93 -25.77
N GLU A 244 16.40 19.92 -25.93
CA GLU A 244 16.25 20.99 -24.92
C GLU A 244 15.71 20.46 -23.60
N LEU A 245 14.79 19.48 -23.61
CA LEU A 245 14.33 18.85 -22.38
C LEU A 245 15.49 18.20 -21.62
N ASN A 246 16.33 17.42 -22.30
CA ASN A 246 17.49 16.80 -21.69
C ASN A 246 18.47 17.85 -21.14
N ALA A 247 18.72 18.93 -21.89
CA ALA A 247 19.56 20.04 -21.43
C ALA A 247 18.98 20.74 -20.19
N ALA A 248 17.66 21.00 -20.17
CA ALA A 248 16.96 21.60 -19.04
C ALA A 248 17.01 20.75 -17.77
N LEU A 249 16.86 19.41 -17.92
CA LEU A 249 16.98 18.48 -16.82
C LEU A 249 18.42 18.44 -16.26
N HIS A 250 19.43 18.44 -17.12
CA HIS A 250 20.83 18.49 -16.69
C HIS A 250 21.21 19.80 -16.01
N LYS A 251 20.80 20.94 -16.58
CA LYS A 251 21.04 22.28 -16.03
C LYS A 251 20.59 22.43 -14.57
N HIS A 252 19.49 21.77 -14.19
CA HIS A 252 18.93 21.82 -12.84
C HIS A 252 18.95 20.46 -12.11
N GLN A 253 19.81 19.53 -12.54
CA GLN A 253 19.85 18.15 -12.05
C GLN A 253 20.00 18.05 -10.54
N HIS A 254 20.95 18.78 -9.96
CA HIS A 254 21.20 18.75 -8.52
C HIS A 254 19.96 19.19 -7.71
N PHE A 255 19.24 20.21 -8.18
CA PHE A 255 18.00 20.67 -7.54
C PHE A 255 16.91 19.59 -7.60
N PHE A 256 16.68 19.01 -8.77
CA PHE A 256 15.63 17.99 -8.95
C PHE A 256 15.92 16.68 -8.21
N ILE A 257 17.18 16.27 -8.11
CA ILE A 257 17.60 15.10 -7.32
C ILE A 257 17.39 15.38 -5.82
N LYS A 258 17.85 16.53 -5.32
CA LYS A 258 17.65 16.93 -3.93
C LYS A 258 16.18 16.97 -3.52
N CYS A 259 15.30 17.34 -4.46
CA CYS A 259 13.85 17.36 -4.27
C CYS A 259 13.16 16.00 -4.48
N GLY A 260 13.86 14.99 -5.00
CA GLY A 260 13.31 13.65 -5.27
C GLY A 260 12.40 13.55 -6.50
N ILE A 261 12.45 14.52 -7.42
CA ILE A 261 11.52 14.61 -8.57
C ILE A 261 12.19 14.37 -9.94
N PHE A 262 13.51 14.18 -9.98
CA PHE A 262 14.25 14.00 -11.23
C PHE A 262 13.71 12.85 -12.10
N LEU A 263 13.52 11.67 -11.51
CA LEU A 263 12.98 10.49 -12.22
C LEU A 263 11.54 10.70 -12.72
N MET A 264 10.74 11.52 -12.04
CA MET A 264 9.39 11.86 -12.51
C MET A 264 9.43 12.76 -13.73
N LEU A 265 10.34 13.74 -13.74
CA LEU A 265 10.53 14.65 -14.86
C LEU A 265 11.13 13.95 -16.09
N GLU A 266 11.98 12.95 -15.89
CA GLU A 266 12.53 12.17 -17.01
C GLU A 266 11.43 11.41 -17.77
N LYS A 267 10.37 10.96 -17.08
CA LYS A 267 9.21 10.32 -17.73
C LYS A 267 8.45 11.25 -18.69
N LEU A 268 8.73 12.55 -18.70
CA LEU A 268 8.14 13.51 -19.63
C LEU A 268 8.67 13.35 -21.07
N LYS A 269 9.76 12.61 -21.30
CA LYS A 269 10.28 12.30 -22.65
C LYS A 269 9.18 11.76 -23.58
N GLY A 270 8.37 10.81 -23.10
CA GLY A 270 7.25 10.25 -23.88
C GLY A 270 6.14 11.27 -24.19
N THR A 271 5.85 12.19 -23.27
CA THR A 271 4.88 13.28 -23.52
C THR A 271 5.43 14.31 -24.52
N THR A 272 6.73 14.53 -24.51
CA THR A 272 7.46 15.42 -25.42
C THR A 272 7.40 14.90 -26.85
N TYR A 273 7.75 13.62 -27.08
CA TYR A 273 7.58 12.96 -28.38
C TYR A 273 6.15 13.05 -28.90
N ARG A 274 5.16 12.78 -28.04
CA ARG A 274 3.75 12.89 -28.43
C ARG A 274 3.37 14.30 -28.88
N ASN A 275 3.87 15.34 -28.22
CA ASN A 275 3.58 16.72 -28.60
C ASN A 275 4.25 17.08 -29.93
N LEU A 276 5.49 16.62 -30.15
CA LEU A 276 6.18 16.78 -31.43
C LEU A 276 5.42 16.10 -32.57
N PHE A 277 5.10 14.81 -32.42
CA PHE A 277 4.40 14.05 -33.46
C PHE A 277 3.00 14.59 -33.73
N LYS A 278 2.32 15.12 -32.70
CA LYS A 278 1.05 15.84 -32.88
C LYS A 278 1.25 17.08 -33.76
N LYS A 279 2.29 17.90 -33.53
CA LYS A 279 2.57 19.09 -34.35
C LYS A 279 2.84 18.70 -35.80
N ILE A 280 3.71 17.71 -36.03
CA ILE A 280 4.04 17.21 -37.37
C ILE A 280 2.78 16.75 -38.11
N ALA A 281 1.95 15.95 -37.44
CA ALA A 281 0.72 15.42 -38.02
C ALA A 281 -0.39 16.47 -38.22
N LEU A 282 -0.35 17.60 -37.52
CA LEU A 282 -1.22 18.75 -37.78
C LEU A 282 -0.74 19.55 -38.98
N ILE A 283 0.58 19.73 -39.13
CA ILE A 283 1.18 20.45 -40.26
C ILE A 283 0.96 19.68 -41.58
N LEU A 284 1.24 18.38 -41.59
CA LEU A 284 1.07 17.55 -42.79
C LEU A 284 -0.41 17.38 -43.18
N ASN A 285 -1.32 17.47 -42.20
CA ASN A 285 -2.77 17.39 -42.38
C ASN A 285 -3.27 16.17 -43.19
N THR A 286 -2.54 15.05 -43.17
CA THR A 286 -2.94 13.79 -43.82
C THR A 286 -3.29 12.72 -42.79
N HIS A 287 -4.08 11.73 -43.23
CA HIS A 287 -4.39 10.53 -42.43
C HIS A 287 -3.29 9.46 -42.50
N LEU A 288 -2.42 9.52 -43.51
CA LEU A 288 -1.28 8.65 -43.72
C LEU A 288 -0.01 9.50 -43.68
N ILE A 289 0.84 9.25 -42.70
CA ILE A 289 2.10 9.99 -42.52
C ILE A 289 3.26 9.00 -42.65
N LYS A 290 4.18 9.27 -43.58
CA LYS A 290 5.40 8.47 -43.74
C LYS A 290 6.32 8.64 -42.54
N LEU A 291 6.97 7.56 -42.10
CA LEU A 291 7.92 7.58 -40.98
C LEU A 291 9.11 8.52 -41.24
N GLU A 292 9.53 8.64 -42.49
CA GLU A 292 10.57 9.58 -42.96
C GLU A 292 10.29 11.03 -42.54
N ALA A 293 9.03 11.47 -42.53
CA ALA A 293 8.68 12.83 -42.14
C ALA A 293 8.93 13.08 -40.64
N PHE A 294 8.76 12.05 -39.80
CA PHE A 294 9.10 12.14 -38.38
C PHE A 294 10.63 12.07 -38.18
N LEU A 295 11.33 11.20 -38.91
CA LEU A 295 12.79 11.08 -38.85
C LEU A 295 13.48 12.39 -39.24
N ALA A 296 13.09 12.99 -40.38
CA ALA A 296 13.69 14.24 -40.85
C ALA A 296 13.60 15.36 -39.81
N ILE A 297 12.48 15.45 -39.10
CA ILE A 297 12.26 16.48 -38.06
C ILE A 297 13.02 16.13 -36.78
N LEU A 298 13.11 14.85 -36.40
CA LEU A 298 13.90 14.42 -35.25
C LEU A 298 15.41 14.68 -35.46
N HIS A 299 15.93 14.35 -36.65
CA HIS A 299 17.30 14.64 -37.05
C HIS A 299 17.56 16.16 -37.11
N PHE A 300 16.62 16.94 -37.64
CA PHE A 300 16.71 18.41 -37.63
C PHE A 300 16.78 18.97 -36.20
N LEU A 301 16.04 18.39 -35.26
CA LEU A 301 16.10 18.74 -33.84
C LEU A 301 17.35 18.17 -33.12
N GLY A 302 18.23 17.49 -33.85
CA GLY A 302 19.48 16.92 -33.33
C GLY A 302 19.28 15.68 -32.47
N THR A 303 18.23 14.90 -32.74
CA THR A 303 18.00 13.60 -32.10
C THR A 303 18.37 12.51 -33.11
N ASP A 304 19.43 11.76 -32.83
CA ASP A 304 19.91 10.68 -33.69
C ASP A 304 19.13 9.40 -33.39
N ILE A 305 18.21 9.04 -34.29
CA ILE A 305 17.25 7.92 -34.14
C ILE A 305 17.05 7.31 -35.53
N ASP A 306 17.03 5.99 -35.62
CA ASP A 306 16.75 5.26 -36.86
C ASP A 306 15.24 4.95 -37.04
N ALA A 307 14.89 4.33 -38.18
CA ALA A 307 13.50 4.01 -38.48
C ALA A 307 12.88 2.99 -37.50
N ASP A 308 13.68 2.06 -36.99
CA ASP A 308 13.24 0.97 -36.11
C ASP A 308 12.99 1.50 -34.68
N GLU A 309 13.89 2.34 -34.17
CA GLU A 309 13.73 3.06 -32.92
C GLU A 309 12.52 3.99 -32.96
N LEU A 310 12.33 4.74 -34.05
CA LEU A 310 11.14 5.58 -34.23
C LEU A 310 9.86 4.74 -34.23
N ALA A 311 9.85 3.60 -34.93
CA ALA A 311 8.71 2.69 -34.96
C ALA A 311 8.39 2.17 -33.55
N CYS A 312 9.42 1.84 -32.76
CA CYS A 312 9.27 1.43 -31.37
C CYS A 312 8.68 2.55 -30.49
N ILE A 313 9.16 3.79 -30.62
CA ILE A 313 8.64 4.96 -29.89
C ILE A 313 7.16 5.18 -30.24
N LEU A 314 6.82 5.15 -31.54
CA LEU A 314 5.43 5.30 -31.99
C LEU A 314 4.55 4.16 -31.47
N ALA A 315 5.01 2.91 -31.50
CA ALA A 315 4.29 1.76 -30.99
C ALA A 315 4.00 1.90 -29.48
N ASN A 316 4.99 2.34 -28.71
CA ASN A 316 4.84 2.60 -27.27
C ASN A 316 3.82 3.72 -27.00
N LEU A 317 3.83 4.78 -27.79
CA LEU A 317 2.86 5.88 -27.65
C LEU A 317 1.43 5.46 -28.04
N ILE A 318 1.27 4.56 -29.02
CA ILE A 318 -0.01 3.96 -29.39
C ILE A 318 -0.51 3.02 -28.29
N ALA A 319 0.35 2.14 -27.76
CA ALA A 319 0.04 1.23 -26.66
C ALA A 319 -0.41 1.99 -25.41
N GLN A 320 0.25 3.10 -25.09
CA GLN A 320 -0.13 4.02 -24.00
C GLN A 320 -1.37 4.88 -24.32
N LYS A 321 -2.00 4.70 -25.49
CA LYS A 321 -3.15 5.46 -25.99
C LYS A 321 -2.91 6.98 -26.08
N LYS A 322 -1.65 7.40 -26.13
CA LYS A 322 -1.23 8.80 -26.29
C LYS A 322 -1.38 9.27 -27.75
N ILE A 323 -1.34 8.33 -28.69
CA ILE A 323 -1.60 8.48 -30.13
C ILE A 323 -2.65 7.44 -30.53
N LYS A 324 -3.61 7.81 -31.39
CA LYS A 324 -4.63 6.90 -31.93
C LYS A 324 -4.33 6.63 -33.41
N GLY A 325 -3.83 5.44 -33.71
CA GLY A 325 -3.46 5.01 -35.04
C GLY A 325 -2.84 3.62 -35.03
N TYR A 326 -2.46 3.14 -36.20
CA TYR A 326 -1.65 1.93 -36.33
C TYR A 326 -0.46 2.21 -37.26
N ILE A 327 0.62 1.49 -37.01
CA ILE A 327 1.83 1.56 -37.83
C ILE A 327 1.74 0.43 -38.85
N SER A 328 1.88 0.77 -40.13
CA SER A 328 2.09 -0.22 -41.19
C SER A 328 3.59 -0.36 -41.42
N HIS A 329 4.17 -1.45 -40.93
CA HIS A 329 5.61 -1.71 -41.05
C HIS A 329 6.02 -1.93 -42.52
N GLN A 330 5.22 -2.66 -43.30
CA GLN A 330 5.49 -2.87 -44.73
C GLN A 330 5.46 -1.58 -45.55
N LYS A 331 4.62 -0.60 -45.17
CA LYS A 331 4.46 0.67 -45.89
C LYS A 331 5.24 1.82 -45.24
N GLN A 332 5.92 1.59 -44.12
CA GLN A 332 6.64 2.61 -43.34
C GLN A 332 5.77 3.86 -43.08
N THR A 333 4.51 3.66 -42.73
CA THR A 333 3.52 4.74 -42.54
C THR A 333 2.73 4.58 -41.25
N LEU A 334 2.45 5.71 -40.59
CA LEU A 334 1.46 5.82 -39.52
C LEU A 334 0.09 6.17 -40.11
N GLN A 335 -0.91 5.33 -39.88
CA GLN A 335 -2.29 5.58 -40.28
C GLN A 335 -3.13 6.04 -39.08
N ARG A 336 -3.66 7.26 -39.17
CA ARG A 336 -4.40 7.94 -38.09
C ARG A 336 -5.89 7.64 -38.16
N VAL A 337 -6.45 7.07 -37.09
CA VAL A 337 -7.86 6.64 -37.03
C VAL A 337 -8.82 7.79 -36.68
N LYS A 338 -8.40 8.79 -35.88
CA LYS A 338 -9.10 10.08 -35.60
C LYS A 338 -8.07 11.15 -35.15
N ALA A 339 -8.45 12.43 -35.11
CA ALA A 339 -7.60 13.51 -34.56
C ALA A 339 -7.04 13.14 -33.17
N PHE A 340 -5.80 13.57 -32.86
CA PHE A 340 -5.14 13.24 -31.58
C PHE A 340 -6.09 13.58 -30.42
N PRO A 341 -6.33 12.65 -29.49
CA PRO A 341 -7.28 12.89 -28.39
C PRO A 341 -6.94 14.19 -27.66
N ALA A 342 -7.98 14.96 -27.33
CA ALA A 342 -7.86 16.14 -26.49
C ALA A 342 -7.26 15.76 -25.13
N ARG A 343 -6.62 16.72 -24.46
CA ARG A 343 -5.95 16.48 -23.18
C ARG A 343 -6.98 16.03 -22.15
N THR A 344 -6.81 14.79 -21.67
CA THR A 344 -7.47 14.10 -20.54
C THR A 344 -8.53 13.05 -20.90
N THR A 345 -8.21 11.80 -20.51
CA THR A 345 -9.06 10.63 -20.15
C THR A 345 -8.77 9.32 -20.89
N THR A 346 -7.50 8.96 -21.16
CA THR A 346 -7.22 7.63 -21.74
C THR A 346 -6.02 6.87 -21.17
N ILE A 347 -5.36 7.39 -20.11
CA ILE A 347 -4.28 6.67 -19.39
C ILE A 347 -4.82 6.03 -18.09
N ALA A 348 -6.14 5.98 -17.88
CA ALA A 348 -6.70 5.39 -16.66
C ALA A 348 -6.76 3.86 -16.66
N ASN A 349 -6.56 3.19 -17.80
CA ASN A 349 -6.65 1.73 -17.86
C ASN A 349 -5.32 1.12 -18.33
N LYS A 350 -4.60 0.56 -17.36
CA LYS A 350 -3.50 -0.42 -17.44
C LYS A 350 -2.18 0.07 -18.06
N THR A 351 -1.18 0.33 -17.19
CA THR A 351 0.22 -0.05 -17.45
C THR A 351 1.01 -0.07 -16.12
N PRO A 352 1.51 -1.24 -15.67
CA PRO A 352 2.54 -1.31 -14.64
C PRO A 352 3.89 -0.95 -15.26
N LEU A 353 4.71 -0.15 -14.59
CA LEU A 353 6.10 0.07 -14.96
C LEU A 353 6.96 -0.90 -14.16
N PHE A 354 7.28 -2.04 -14.75
CA PHE A 354 8.60 -2.68 -14.85
C PHE A 354 8.40 -4.13 -15.32
N SER A 355 9.05 -4.47 -16.44
CA SER A 355 9.08 -5.81 -17.02
C SER A 355 10.10 -6.67 -16.29
N ARG A 356 9.70 -7.89 -15.92
CA ARG A 356 10.51 -9.07 -16.19
C ARG A 356 9.62 -10.08 -16.90
N SER A 357 9.76 -10.13 -18.23
CA SER A 357 9.25 -11.14 -19.16
C SER A 357 9.60 -12.55 -18.65
N THR A 358 8.73 -13.56 -18.80
CA THR A 358 8.43 -14.19 -20.10
C THR A 358 7.13 -15.03 -20.14
N PHE A 359 6.58 -15.08 -21.36
CA PHE A 359 5.65 -16.03 -22.00
C PHE A 359 4.15 -16.07 -21.64
N ASN A 360 3.38 -15.54 -22.60
CA ASN A 360 1.98 -15.78 -22.87
C ASN A 360 1.69 -17.26 -23.16
N LEU A 361 0.46 -17.70 -22.86
CA LEU A 361 -0.40 -18.39 -23.81
C LEU A 361 -1.86 -18.31 -23.35
N PHE A 362 -2.76 -18.30 -24.35
CA PHE A 362 -4.22 -18.46 -24.32
C PHE A 362 -5.11 -17.21 -24.41
N ASN A 363 -5.51 -16.98 -25.66
CA ASN A 363 -6.76 -16.42 -26.18
C ASN A 363 -7.91 -16.24 -25.16
N ASN A 364 -8.41 -15.02 -25.06
CA ASN A 364 -9.76 -14.76 -24.55
C ASN A 364 -10.77 -14.97 -25.68
N PRO A 365 -11.78 -15.86 -25.54
CA PRO A 365 -13.01 -15.69 -26.28
C PRO A 365 -13.83 -14.55 -25.64
N THR A 366 -14.46 -13.79 -26.52
CA THR A 366 -15.52 -12.80 -26.28
C THR A 366 -16.47 -13.19 -25.15
N LEU A 367 -16.55 -12.36 -24.09
CA LEU A 367 -17.63 -12.41 -23.11
C LEU A 367 -18.90 -11.85 -23.73
N THR A 368 -19.74 -12.74 -24.23
CA THR A 368 -21.18 -12.53 -24.32
C THR A 368 -21.74 -12.34 -22.92
N THR A 369 -22.44 -11.23 -22.73
CA THR A 369 -23.30 -10.96 -21.58
C THR A 369 -24.36 -12.06 -21.47
N THR A 370 -24.18 -12.99 -20.53
CA THR A 370 -25.27 -13.78 -19.97
C THR A 370 -25.38 -13.42 -18.49
N GLY A 371 -26.58 -12.98 -18.09
CA GLY A 371 -26.85 -12.47 -16.75
C GLY A 371 -26.55 -13.52 -15.67
N LYS A 372 -25.88 -13.10 -14.61
CA LYS A 372 -25.88 -13.84 -13.34
C LYS A 372 -27.35 -13.96 -12.89
N PRO A 373 -27.88 -15.16 -12.65
CA PRO A 373 -29.18 -15.29 -12.00
C PRO A 373 -29.05 -14.77 -10.57
N ALA A 374 -29.95 -13.86 -10.17
CA ALA A 374 -30.15 -13.51 -8.77
C ALA A 374 -30.54 -14.77 -8.00
N PHE A 375 -29.85 -15.06 -6.89
CA PHE A 375 -30.16 -16.21 -6.07
C PHE A 375 -31.34 -15.89 -5.15
N THR A 376 -32.40 -16.69 -5.25
CA THR A 376 -33.45 -16.81 -4.25
C THR A 376 -32.95 -17.78 -3.18
N GLY A 377 -32.46 -17.23 -2.06
CA GLY A 377 -31.95 -18.02 -0.94
C GLY A 377 -32.98 -19.01 -0.42
N LYS A 378 -32.81 -20.31 -0.68
CA LYS A 378 -33.53 -21.36 0.03
C LYS A 378 -32.99 -21.43 1.47
N PRO A 379 -33.84 -21.38 2.51
CA PRO A 379 -33.43 -21.67 3.88
C PRO A 379 -32.94 -23.13 3.97
N GLY A 380 -31.62 -23.34 4.05
CA GLY A 380 -31.03 -24.69 4.16
C GLY A 380 -29.64 -24.88 3.53
N CYS A 381 -29.20 -24.01 2.62
CA CYS A 381 -27.90 -24.15 1.92
C CYS A 381 -26.84 -23.17 2.46
N GLN A 382 -26.50 -23.28 3.74
CA GLN A 382 -25.45 -22.45 4.35
C GLN A 382 -24.10 -23.17 4.29
N VAL A 383 -23.03 -22.46 3.96
CA VAL A 383 -21.67 -23.03 3.92
C VAL A 383 -20.70 -22.12 4.65
N ASP A 384 -19.95 -22.67 5.60
CA ASP A 384 -18.89 -21.98 6.33
C ASP A 384 -17.55 -22.46 5.80
N ILE A 385 -16.76 -21.53 5.26
CA ILE A 385 -15.46 -21.82 4.65
C ILE A 385 -14.36 -21.14 5.45
N VAL A 386 -13.39 -21.91 5.93
CA VAL A 386 -12.18 -21.37 6.55
C VAL A 386 -11.02 -21.58 5.60
N LEU A 387 -10.40 -20.48 5.17
CA LEU A 387 -9.20 -20.49 4.34
C LEU A 387 -7.98 -20.43 5.27
N LEU A 388 -7.20 -21.51 5.32
CA LEU A 388 -5.98 -21.59 6.09
C LEU A 388 -4.78 -21.46 5.16
N ILE A 389 -4.09 -20.33 5.19
CA ILE A 389 -3.03 -20.02 4.23
C ILE A 389 -1.65 -20.07 4.88
N ASP A 390 -0.78 -20.92 4.32
CA ASP A 390 0.63 -20.97 4.65
C ASP A 390 1.35 -19.73 4.12
N MET A 391 1.90 -18.96 5.05
CA MET A 391 2.72 -17.78 4.80
C MET A 391 4.19 -18.01 5.16
N SER A 392 4.57 -19.22 5.57
CA SER A 392 5.93 -19.56 5.95
C SER A 392 6.94 -19.39 4.81
N GLY A 393 8.23 -19.37 5.15
CA GLY A 393 9.30 -19.19 4.17
C GLY A 393 9.71 -20.52 3.55
N GLY A 394 9.97 -20.53 2.24
CA GLY A 394 10.51 -21.67 1.50
C GLY A 394 11.54 -21.22 0.46
N ALA A 395 12.11 -22.18 -0.28
CA ALA A 395 13.07 -21.90 -1.35
C ALA A 395 12.46 -21.05 -2.48
N VAL A 396 11.17 -21.27 -2.78
CA VAL A 396 10.38 -20.54 -3.77
C VAL A 396 9.20 -19.86 -3.08
N ASP A 397 8.91 -18.61 -3.45
CA ASP A 397 7.81 -17.84 -2.88
C ASP A 397 6.45 -18.23 -3.50
N LYS A 398 5.74 -19.14 -2.83
CA LYS A 398 4.40 -19.63 -3.24
C LYS A 398 3.25 -18.81 -2.64
N ARG A 399 3.53 -17.82 -1.78
CA ARG A 399 2.53 -17.16 -0.92
C ARG A 399 1.58 -16.27 -1.72
N GLU A 400 2.12 -15.51 -2.67
CA GLU A 400 1.31 -14.70 -3.59
C GLU A 400 0.38 -15.58 -4.45
N HIS A 401 0.85 -16.77 -4.84
CA HIS A 401 0.04 -17.74 -5.58
C HIS A 401 -1.12 -18.27 -4.73
N TYR A 402 -0.87 -18.63 -3.47
CA TYR A 402 -1.95 -19.05 -2.56
C TYR A 402 -2.99 -17.94 -2.33
N LEU A 403 -2.56 -16.69 -2.17
CA LEU A 403 -3.46 -15.54 -2.06
C LEU A 403 -4.28 -15.31 -3.33
N ALA A 404 -3.68 -15.48 -4.50
CA ALA A 404 -4.37 -15.37 -5.78
C ALA A 404 -5.44 -16.47 -5.94
N LEU A 405 -5.11 -17.72 -5.62
CA LEU A 405 -6.05 -18.85 -5.65
C LEU A 405 -7.20 -18.65 -4.67
N ALA A 406 -6.91 -18.24 -3.42
CA ALA A 406 -7.92 -17.91 -2.43
C ALA A 406 -8.86 -16.78 -2.91
N SER A 407 -8.30 -15.73 -3.51
CA SER A 407 -9.07 -14.61 -4.07
C SER A 407 -9.99 -15.05 -5.22
N ASP A 408 -9.50 -15.92 -6.09
CA ASP A 408 -10.29 -16.47 -7.19
C ASP A 408 -11.42 -17.37 -6.74
N LEU A 409 -11.23 -18.13 -5.66
CA LEU A 409 -12.31 -18.88 -5.04
C LEU A 409 -13.38 -17.93 -4.49
N VAL A 410 -12.98 -16.93 -3.69
CA VAL A 410 -13.92 -15.96 -3.09
C VAL A 410 -14.74 -15.22 -4.13
N ARG A 411 -14.17 -14.91 -5.30
CA ARG A 411 -14.88 -14.29 -6.45
C ARG A 411 -16.03 -15.13 -7.01
N GLN A 412 -15.99 -16.45 -6.83
CA GLN A 412 -17.02 -17.37 -7.33
C GLN A 412 -18.10 -17.68 -6.28
N LEU A 413 -17.85 -17.36 -5.01
CA LEU A 413 -18.78 -17.59 -3.91
C LEU A 413 -19.82 -16.47 -3.81
N ASP A 414 -21.06 -16.86 -3.51
CA ASP A 414 -22.11 -15.92 -3.12
C ASP A 414 -22.04 -15.68 -1.60
N ILE A 415 -21.42 -14.57 -1.20
CA ILE A 415 -21.13 -14.26 0.20
C ILE A 415 -22.33 -13.60 0.87
N GLY A 416 -22.85 -14.21 1.94
CA GLY A 416 -24.04 -13.72 2.60
C GLY A 416 -24.44 -14.53 3.84
N VAL A 417 -25.30 -13.93 4.66
CA VAL A 417 -25.75 -14.53 5.93
C VAL A 417 -26.53 -15.85 5.72
N TYR A 418 -27.22 -15.97 4.59
CA TYR A 418 -28.00 -17.15 4.20
C TYR A 418 -27.31 -18.03 3.13
N SER A 419 -26.06 -17.73 2.78
CA SER A 419 -25.27 -18.42 1.74
C SER A 419 -23.88 -18.75 2.29
N ALA A 420 -22.79 -18.43 1.57
CA ALA A 420 -21.43 -18.71 2.03
C ALA A 420 -20.93 -17.63 3.01
N GLN A 421 -20.29 -18.07 4.10
CA GLN A 421 -19.48 -17.21 4.97
C GLN A 421 -18.04 -17.70 4.93
N VAL A 422 -17.09 -16.77 4.93
CA VAL A 422 -15.66 -17.09 4.76
C VAL A 422 -14.88 -16.47 5.91
N ALA A 423 -14.00 -17.25 6.52
CA ALA A 423 -12.96 -16.80 7.42
C ALA A 423 -11.59 -17.05 6.78
N LEU A 424 -10.60 -16.26 7.18
CA LEU A 424 -9.22 -16.44 6.76
C LEU A 424 -8.28 -16.46 7.95
N VAL A 425 -7.49 -17.52 8.01
CA VAL A 425 -6.43 -17.72 8.97
C VAL A 425 -5.13 -17.83 8.20
N ARG A 426 -4.10 -17.10 8.63
CA ARG A 426 -2.75 -17.21 8.08
C ARG A 426 -1.80 -17.73 9.15
N TYR A 427 -0.79 -18.48 8.75
CA TYR A 427 0.24 -18.95 9.68
C TYR A 427 1.63 -18.88 9.06
N SER A 428 2.65 -18.67 9.89
CA SER A 428 4.05 -18.56 9.46
C SER A 428 5.05 -19.24 10.40
N GLY A 429 4.57 -19.97 11.39
CA GLY A 429 5.41 -20.70 12.35
C GLY A 429 4.86 -20.67 13.76
N ARG A 430 5.71 -21.09 14.70
CA ARG A 430 5.32 -21.30 16.11
C ARG A 430 4.78 -20.02 16.73
N GLY A 431 3.54 -20.06 17.21
CA GLY A 431 2.85 -18.92 17.81
C GLY A 431 2.54 -17.79 16.83
N ARG A 432 2.70 -18.00 15.51
CA ARG A 432 2.48 -17.01 14.46
C ARG A 432 1.31 -17.42 13.57
N THR A 433 0.18 -17.72 14.20
CA THR A 433 -1.10 -18.02 13.53
C THR A 433 -2.11 -16.96 13.90
N ASP A 434 -2.61 -16.23 12.91
CA ASP A 434 -3.53 -15.11 13.10
C ASP A 434 -4.79 -15.31 12.25
N THR A 435 -5.95 -15.07 12.85
CA THR A 435 -7.19 -14.91 12.09
C THR A 435 -7.28 -13.49 11.55
N VAL A 436 -7.25 -13.32 10.23
CA VAL A 436 -7.35 -12.01 9.57
C VAL A 436 -8.80 -11.53 9.60
N PHE A 437 -9.74 -12.40 9.24
CA PHE A 437 -11.16 -12.13 9.35
C PHE A 437 -11.97 -13.39 9.66
N ARG A 438 -13.10 -13.22 10.35
CA ARG A 438 -13.90 -14.29 10.96
C ARG A 438 -15.25 -14.48 10.25
N LEU A 439 -15.87 -15.64 10.42
CA LEU A 439 -17.19 -15.95 9.84
C LEU A 439 -18.29 -14.97 10.28
N LYS A 440 -18.24 -14.49 11.53
CA LYS A 440 -19.26 -13.58 12.09
C LYS A 440 -19.25 -12.16 11.51
N ASN A 441 -18.16 -11.77 10.87
CA ASN A 441 -18.01 -10.43 10.33
C ASN A 441 -18.88 -10.31 9.07
N ARG A 442 -19.70 -9.25 8.97
CA ARG A 442 -20.59 -9.03 7.81
C ARG A 442 -19.79 -8.55 6.60
N HIS A 443 -19.07 -9.45 5.95
CA HIS A 443 -18.26 -9.11 4.79
C HIS A 443 -19.07 -9.15 3.49
N ASN A 444 -18.77 -8.20 2.60
CA ASN A 444 -19.12 -8.28 1.19
C ASN A 444 -17.95 -8.93 0.43
N GLN A 445 -18.23 -9.62 -0.67
CA GLN A 445 -17.23 -10.28 -1.53
C GLN A 445 -16.04 -9.34 -1.88
N THR A 446 -16.33 -8.08 -2.21
CA THR A 446 -15.30 -7.07 -2.50
C THR A 446 -14.39 -6.78 -1.31
N SER A 447 -14.94 -6.75 -0.08
CA SER A 447 -14.15 -6.53 1.15
C SER A 447 -13.17 -7.68 1.38
N LEU A 448 -13.65 -8.92 1.24
CA LEU A 448 -12.82 -10.12 1.42
C LEU A 448 -11.65 -10.16 0.43
N ILE A 449 -11.90 -9.85 -0.85
CA ILE A 449 -10.86 -9.81 -1.88
C ILE A 449 -9.85 -8.69 -1.59
N ASN A 450 -10.33 -7.52 -1.15
CA ASN A 450 -9.44 -6.43 -0.76
C ASN A 450 -8.57 -6.82 0.45
N GLU A 451 -9.15 -7.43 1.48
CA GLU A 451 -8.40 -7.90 2.66
C GLU A 451 -7.35 -8.95 2.28
N LEU A 452 -7.71 -9.95 1.45
CA LEU A 452 -6.79 -10.93 0.87
C LEU A 452 -5.60 -10.27 0.15
N SER A 453 -5.83 -9.19 -0.60
CA SER A 453 -4.77 -8.49 -1.35
C SER A 453 -3.78 -7.70 -0.49
N GLN A 454 -4.11 -7.45 0.80
CA GLN A 454 -3.26 -6.69 1.73
C GLN A 454 -2.46 -7.60 2.69
N ILE A 455 -2.64 -8.92 2.61
CA ILE A 455 -1.94 -9.87 3.48
C ILE A 455 -0.46 -9.90 3.11
N GLN A 456 0.37 -9.42 4.03
CA GLN A 456 1.81 -9.52 3.89
C GLN A 456 2.31 -10.92 4.26
N ALA A 457 3.27 -11.40 3.48
CA ALA A 457 4.02 -12.60 3.80
C ALA A 457 4.83 -12.41 5.09
N LEU A 458 4.74 -13.38 5.99
CA LEU A 458 5.50 -13.41 7.23
C LEU A 458 6.40 -14.63 7.15
N GLY A 459 7.72 -14.45 7.02
CA GLY A 459 8.64 -15.59 6.99
C GLY A 459 8.58 -16.43 8.27
N GLY A 460 9.07 -17.68 8.18
CA GLY A 460 9.19 -18.60 9.32
C GLY A 460 9.00 -20.05 8.88
N THR A 461 8.63 -20.93 9.81
CA THR A 461 8.52 -22.39 9.60
C THR A 461 7.09 -22.84 9.33
N THR A 462 6.90 -23.88 8.52
CA THR A 462 5.58 -24.51 8.30
C THR A 462 5.15 -25.31 9.53
N ARG A 463 4.05 -24.93 10.20
CA ARG A 463 3.47 -25.65 11.36
C ARG A 463 1.97 -25.83 11.19
N THR A 464 1.61 -26.78 10.33
CA THR A 464 0.24 -26.98 9.86
C THR A 464 -0.68 -27.51 10.94
N LYS A 465 -0.23 -28.41 11.84
CA LYS A 465 -1.07 -28.94 12.92
C LYS A 465 -1.54 -27.84 13.86
N GLU A 466 -0.61 -27.01 14.33
CA GLU A 466 -0.89 -25.86 15.19
C GLU A 466 -1.87 -24.89 14.53
N ALA A 467 -1.65 -24.61 13.24
CA ALA A 467 -2.49 -23.71 12.47
C ALA A 467 -3.92 -24.26 12.27
N MET A 468 -4.04 -25.55 11.99
CA MET A 468 -5.32 -26.26 11.89
C MET A 468 -6.09 -26.24 13.22
N LEU A 469 -5.41 -26.46 14.36
CA LEU A 469 -6.03 -26.39 15.68
C LEU A 469 -6.59 -24.99 15.98
N HIS A 470 -5.84 -23.94 15.64
CA HIS A 470 -6.32 -22.56 15.78
C HIS A 470 -7.54 -22.30 14.89
N ALA A 471 -7.47 -22.70 13.62
CA ALA A 471 -8.50 -22.45 12.63
C ALA A 471 -9.80 -23.25 12.88
N LYS A 472 -9.70 -24.41 13.54
CA LYS A 472 -10.86 -25.21 13.99
C LYS A 472 -11.85 -24.38 14.80
N ARG A 473 -11.34 -23.47 15.64
CA ARG A 473 -12.16 -22.63 16.51
C ARG A 473 -13.11 -21.74 15.72
N GLU A 474 -12.76 -21.33 14.51
CA GLU A 474 -13.62 -20.44 13.71
C GLU A 474 -15.00 -21.06 13.41
N PHE A 475 -15.13 -22.40 13.41
CA PHE A 475 -16.40 -23.11 13.25
C PHE A 475 -17.26 -23.15 14.53
N GLU A 476 -16.79 -22.62 15.65
CA GLU A 476 -17.58 -22.49 16.87
C GLU A 476 -18.54 -21.29 16.79
N LYS A 477 -19.72 -21.42 17.41
CA LYS A 477 -20.78 -20.41 17.38
C LYS A 477 -20.33 -19.01 17.83
N LYS A 478 -19.44 -18.91 18.83
CA LYS A 478 -18.87 -17.64 19.32
C LYS A 478 -18.02 -16.89 18.28
N PHE A 479 -17.52 -17.60 17.27
CA PHE A 479 -16.68 -17.04 16.20
C PHE A 479 -17.43 -16.89 14.86
N GLY A 480 -18.69 -17.33 14.81
CA GLY A 480 -19.59 -17.16 13.67
C GLY A 480 -19.97 -18.46 12.97
N GLY A 481 -19.44 -19.60 13.42
CA GLY A 481 -19.80 -20.90 12.87
C GLY A 481 -21.28 -21.23 13.06
N ARG A 482 -21.94 -21.62 11.97
CA ARG A 482 -23.36 -21.95 11.90
C ARG A 482 -23.55 -23.46 12.09
N GLU A 483 -24.46 -23.84 12.97
CA GLU A 483 -24.70 -25.26 13.31
C GLU A 483 -25.24 -26.09 12.13
N LYS A 484 -26.05 -25.47 11.26
CA LYS A 484 -26.69 -26.12 10.10
C LYS A 484 -25.93 -25.92 8.78
N ALA A 485 -24.76 -25.28 8.83
CA ALA A 485 -23.96 -25.03 7.63
C ALA A 485 -22.99 -26.19 7.36
N ASP A 486 -22.76 -26.47 6.08
CA ASP A 486 -21.65 -27.33 5.67
C ASP A 486 -20.32 -26.64 6.01
N LYS A 487 -19.40 -27.36 6.65
CA LYS A 487 -18.14 -26.81 7.14
C LYS A 487 -16.98 -27.29 6.28
N ILE A 488 -16.28 -26.35 5.65
CA ILE A 488 -15.17 -26.63 4.73
C ILE A 488 -13.92 -25.88 5.19
N MET A 489 -12.83 -26.61 5.37
CA MET A 489 -11.49 -26.06 5.55
C MET A 489 -10.71 -26.20 4.25
N ILE A 490 -10.06 -25.14 3.79
CA ILE A 490 -9.17 -25.18 2.63
C ILE A 490 -7.78 -24.78 3.10
N VAL A 491 -6.87 -25.75 3.13
CA VAL A 491 -5.49 -25.57 3.60
C VAL A 491 -4.59 -25.36 2.39
N PHE A 492 -4.01 -24.18 2.26
CA PHE A 492 -3.02 -23.86 1.24
C PHE A 492 -1.63 -24.11 1.83
N THR A 493 -0.92 -25.14 1.37
CA THR A 493 0.42 -25.53 1.85
C THR A 493 1.08 -26.48 0.84
N ASP A 494 2.40 -26.66 0.92
CA ASP A 494 3.15 -27.62 0.10
C ASP A 494 3.51 -28.91 0.85
N GLY A 495 3.08 -29.08 2.10
CA GLY A 495 3.16 -30.35 2.83
C GLY A 495 4.50 -30.65 3.52
N TYR A 496 5.32 -29.63 3.80
CA TYR A 496 6.56 -29.77 4.57
C TYR A 496 6.43 -29.28 6.03
N SER A 497 5.32 -29.62 6.70
CA SER A 497 5.08 -29.23 8.10
C SER A 497 6.11 -29.81 9.07
N GLN A 498 6.53 -28.99 10.03
CA GLN A 498 7.43 -29.34 11.15
C GLN A 498 6.69 -30.00 12.33
N ASP A 499 5.37 -30.12 12.24
CA ASP A 499 4.53 -30.90 13.15
C ASP A 499 3.57 -31.80 12.36
N ASP A 500 3.19 -32.91 12.99
CA ASP A 500 2.33 -33.92 12.38
C ASP A 500 0.84 -33.51 12.44
N PRO A 501 0.18 -33.27 11.29
CA PRO A 501 -1.22 -32.88 11.23
C PRO A 501 -2.20 -34.08 11.23
N SER A 502 -1.71 -35.32 11.30
CA SER A 502 -2.53 -36.54 11.14
C SER A 502 -3.70 -36.64 12.14
N ASP A 503 -3.44 -36.35 13.41
CA ASP A 503 -4.42 -36.44 14.50
C ASP A 503 -5.50 -35.37 14.37
N ILE A 504 -5.10 -34.12 14.14
CA ILE A 504 -6.04 -33.02 13.98
C ILE A 504 -6.91 -33.21 12.73
N ALA A 505 -6.33 -33.68 11.61
CA ALA A 505 -7.10 -34.00 10.41
C ALA A 505 -8.13 -35.11 10.66
N ALA A 506 -7.79 -36.12 11.47
CA ALA A 506 -8.74 -37.16 11.88
C ALA A 506 -9.89 -36.58 12.71
N ASP A 507 -9.62 -35.62 13.59
CA ASP A 507 -10.65 -34.96 14.39
C ASP A 507 -11.58 -34.07 13.56
N PHE A 508 -11.06 -33.36 12.56
CA PHE A 508 -11.90 -32.63 11.60
C PHE A 508 -12.85 -33.57 10.85
N ARG A 509 -12.36 -34.75 10.41
CA ARG A 509 -13.19 -35.78 9.75
C ARG A 509 -14.30 -36.29 10.69
N LYS A 510 -14.00 -36.56 11.97
CA LYS A 510 -15.01 -36.95 12.98
C LYS A 510 -16.09 -35.89 13.17
N GLU A 511 -15.71 -34.62 13.13
CA GLU A 511 -16.63 -33.47 13.27
C GLU A 511 -17.37 -33.09 11.98
N LYS A 512 -17.26 -33.92 10.92
CA LYS A 512 -17.88 -33.68 9.60
C LYS A 512 -17.45 -32.37 8.95
N ILE A 513 -16.23 -31.91 9.25
CA ILE A 513 -15.61 -30.77 8.57
C ILE A 513 -14.77 -31.32 7.43
N HIS A 514 -15.09 -30.90 6.21
CA HIS A 514 -14.40 -31.37 5.02
C HIS A 514 -13.14 -30.54 4.74
N ILE A 515 -12.01 -31.19 4.48
CA ILE A 515 -10.70 -30.55 4.30
C ILE A 515 -10.22 -30.76 2.87
N TYR A 516 -9.96 -29.66 2.16
CA TYR A 516 -9.18 -29.63 0.93
C TYR A 516 -7.75 -29.20 1.20
N ALA A 517 -6.77 -29.94 0.69
CA ALA A 517 -5.36 -29.58 0.74
C ALA A 517 -4.94 -29.06 -0.64
N VAL A 518 -4.52 -27.80 -0.72
CA VAL A 518 -4.20 -27.10 -1.97
C VAL A 518 -2.72 -26.75 -2.02
N ALA A 519 -2.03 -27.25 -3.04
CA ALA A 519 -0.63 -26.94 -3.30
C ALA A 519 -0.44 -26.29 -4.69
N VAL A 520 0.57 -25.44 -4.79
CA VAL A 520 1.02 -24.86 -6.05
C VAL A 520 2.09 -25.77 -6.63
N GLU A 521 1.97 -26.09 -7.92
CA GLU A 521 3.00 -26.84 -8.64
C GLU A 521 4.28 -26.02 -8.75
N ASP A 522 5.40 -26.69 -8.52
CA ASP A 522 6.72 -26.10 -8.51
C ASP A 522 7.70 -27.11 -9.11
N GLU A 523 8.48 -26.67 -10.09
CA GLU A 523 9.42 -27.52 -10.84
C GLU A 523 10.69 -27.83 -10.03
N GLU A 524 11.08 -26.94 -9.10
CA GLU A 524 12.29 -27.09 -8.27
C GLU A 524 12.01 -27.92 -7.01
N LEU A 525 10.87 -27.68 -6.34
CA LEU A 525 10.47 -28.42 -5.14
C LEU A 525 8.99 -28.81 -5.18
N LYS A 526 8.74 -30.05 -5.62
CA LYS A 526 7.41 -30.64 -5.65
C LYS A 526 6.77 -30.67 -4.25
N PRO A 527 5.45 -30.43 -4.16
CA PRO A 527 4.73 -30.57 -2.90
C PRO A 527 4.79 -32.01 -2.38
N ASN A 528 4.82 -32.16 -1.07
CA ASN A 528 4.78 -33.45 -0.40
C ASN A 528 3.35 -34.02 -0.44
N GLU A 529 3.05 -34.77 -1.50
CA GLU A 529 1.73 -35.36 -1.72
C GLU A 529 1.30 -36.28 -0.59
N GLU A 530 2.21 -37.00 0.05
CA GLU A 530 1.89 -37.90 1.16
C GLU A 530 1.38 -37.12 2.38
N GLN A 531 2.02 -36.00 2.74
CA GLN A 531 1.50 -35.15 3.81
C GLN A 531 0.20 -34.45 3.41
N LEU A 532 0.03 -34.05 2.15
CA LEU A 532 -1.22 -33.46 1.67
C LEU A 532 -2.39 -34.45 1.74
N LYS A 533 -2.17 -35.74 1.41
CA LYS A 533 -3.17 -36.81 1.56
C LYS A 533 -3.56 -37.04 3.02
N VAL A 534 -2.61 -36.89 3.95
CA VAL A 534 -2.86 -36.97 5.39
C VAL A 534 -3.76 -35.82 5.87
N ILE A 535 -3.49 -34.60 5.40
CA ILE A 535 -4.24 -33.38 5.75
C ILE A 535 -5.67 -33.43 5.16
N ALA A 536 -5.81 -33.82 3.89
CA ALA A 536 -7.08 -33.82 3.19
C ALA A 536 -8.10 -34.82 3.79
N SER A 537 -9.39 -34.60 3.56
CA SER A 537 -10.42 -35.54 3.99
C SER A 537 -10.39 -36.86 3.23
N ASP A 538 -10.01 -36.83 1.95
CA ASP A 538 -9.91 -37.98 1.05
C ASP A 538 -8.89 -37.68 -0.06
N PRO A 539 -8.41 -38.71 -0.80
CA PRO A 539 -7.42 -38.51 -1.86
C PRO A 539 -7.87 -37.59 -3.01
N GLN A 540 -9.18 -37.45 -3.27
CA GLN A 540 -9.71 -36.55 -4.30
C GLN A 540 -9.83 -35.10 -3.82
N SER A 541 -9.60 -34.88 -2.52
CA SER A 541 -9.57 -33.55 -1.89
C SER A 541 -8.16 -32.97 -1.80
N VAL A 542 -7.16 -33.66 -2.36
CA VAL A 542 -5.83 -33.10 -2.66
C VAL A 542 -5.90 -32.40 -4.02
N VAL A 543 -5.46 -31.14 -4.06
CA VAL A 543 -5.56 -30.26 -5.22
C VAL A 543 -4.20 -29.66 -5.51
N ILE A 544 -3.59 -30.09 -6.60
CA ILE A 544 -2.26 -29.65 -7.01
C ILE A 544 -2.39 -28.93 -8.35
N GLY A 545 -1.88 -27.69 -8.41
CA GLY A 545 -1.86 -26.89 -9.62
C GLY A 545 -3.19 -26.22 -9.97
N THR A 546 -3.15 -25.37 -11.00
CA THR A 546 -4.25 -24.46 -11.37
C THR A 546 -5.44 -25.18 -12.03
N ALA A 547 -5.17 -26.27 -12.76
CA ALA A 547 -6.20 -27.08 -13.42
C ALA A 547 -7.12 -27.75 -12.40
N GLN A 548 -6.54 -28.47 -11.42
CA GLN A 548 -7.30 -29.11 -10.35
C GLN A 548 -8.02 -28.09 -9.46
N PHE A 549 -7.38 -26.94 -9.21
CA PHE A 549 -8.01 -25.86 -8.43
C PHE A 549 -9.26 -25.29 -9.11
N THR A 550 -9.32 -25.28 -10.45
CA THR A 550 -10.52 -24.85 -11.17
C THR A 550 -11.70 -25.80 -10.91
N ASN A 551 -11.45 -27.10 -10.84
CA ASN A 551 -12.46 -28.09 -10.46
C ASN A 551 -12.91 -27.91 -9.00
N LEU A 552 -11.98 -27.63 -8.09
CA LEU A 552 -12.31 -27.32 -6.69
C LEU A 552 -13.23 -26.11 -6.59
N LYS A 553 -12.90 -25.00 -7.27
CA LYS A 553 -13.72 -23.78 -7.27
C LYS A 553 -15.16 -24.08 -7.69
N GLN A 554 -15.33 -24.87 -8.75
CA GLN A 554 -16.67 -25.29 -9.19
C GLN A 554 -17.35 -26.17 -8.14
N LYS A 555 -16.68 -27.16 -7.56
CA LYS A 555 -17.25 -28.03 -6.51
C LYS A 555 -17.69 -27.23 -5.28
N VAL A 556 -16.89 -26.28 -4.80
CA VAL A 556 -17.23 -25.46 -3.63
C VAL A 556 -18.34 -24.45 -3.96
N ALA A 557 -18.32 -23.83 -5.13
CA ALA A 557 -19.40 -22.93 -5.57
C ALA A 557 -20.72 -23.67 -5.87
N GLN A 558 -20.63 -24.94 -6.29
CA GLN A 558 -21.75 -25.84 -6.58
C GLN A 558 -22.10 -26.78 -5.42
N ALA A 559 -21.46 -26.67 -4.26
CA ALA A 559 -21.85 -27.35 -3.02
C ALA A 559 -23.19 -26.84 -2.46
N ARG A 560 -24.09 -26.46 -3.36
CA ARG A 560 -25.49 -26.14 -3.17
C ARG A 560 -26.18 -27.41 -2.68
N CYS A 561 -26.47 -27.45 -1.39
CA CYS A 561 -27.36 -28.41 -0.73
C CYS A 561 -27.25 -29.84 -1.28
N ARG A 562 -26.37 -30.65 -0.69
CA ARG A 562 -26.57 -32.10 -0.75
C ARG A 562 -27.93 -32.40 -0.09
N GLN A 563 -28.81 -33.09 -0.84
CA GLN A 563 -30.05 -33.66 -0.29
C GLN A 563 -29.74 -34.72 0.76
#